data_AF-E2A549-F1
#
_entry.id   AF-E2A549-F1
#
_cell.length_a   1.000
_cell.length_b   1.000
_cell.length_c   1.000
_cell.angle_alpha   90.00
_cell.angle_beta   90.00
_cell.angle_gamma   90.00
#
_symmetry.space_group_name_H-M   'P 1'
#
loop_
_entity.id
_entity.type
_entity.pdbx_description
1 polymer ?
#
loop_
_entity_poly.entity_id
_entity_poly.type
_entity_poly.pdbx_seq_one_letter_code
_entity_poly.pdbx_strand_id
1 'polypeptide(L)' 'IAMIFILCESRSSNMYRAIWNKIIELVPMLQHNIKFIMSDYEMAAMKVINEYFPAAEAHGCWFHYNQ' A
#
# COMPACT_ATOMS: atom_id res chain seq x y z
N ILE A 1 -0.98 4.76 -17.22
CA ILE A 1 -1.14 4.76 -15.74
C ILE A 1 -2.19 3.72 -15.42
N ALA A 2 -1.87 2.71 -14.61
CA ALA A 2 -2.86 1.76 -14.10
C ALA A 2 -3.44 2.30 -12.79
N MET A 3 -4.74 2.11 -12.57
CA MET A 3 -5.43 2.55 -11.36
C MET A 3 -6.29 1.41 -10.84
N ILE A 4 -6.27 1.20 -9.53
CA ILE A 4 -7.16 0.28 -8.83
C ILE A 4 -7.98 1.12 -7.86
N PHE A 5 -9.30 0.99 -7.94
CA PHE A 5 -10.23 1.60 -6.99
C PHE A 5 -10.77 0.52 -6.05
N ILE A 6 -10.70 0.77 -4.74
CA ILE A 6 -11.15 -0.17 -3.71
C ILE A 6 -11.97 0.62 -2.68
N LEU A 7 -13.25 0.28 -2.57
CA LEU A 7 -14.12 0.80 -1.53
C LEU A 7 -14.02 -0.09 -0.29
N CYS A 8 -13.59 0.48 0.84
CA CYS A 8 -13.39 -0.26 2.08
C CYS A 8 -14.35 0.23 3.16
N GLU A 9 -14.91 -0.69 3.95
CA GLU A 9 -15.74 -0.35 5.12
C GLU A 9 -14.90 -0.06 6.37
N SER A 10 -13.60 -0.40 6.36
CA SER A 10 -12.69 -0.14 7.48
C SER A 10 -11.29 0.25 7.00
N ARG A 11 -10.61 1.05 7.83
CA ARG A 11 -9.19 1.43 7.69
C ARG A 11 -8.34 0.60 8.67
N SER A 12 -8.30 -0.70 8.46
CA SER A 12 -7.62 -1.65 9.36
C SER A 12 -6.51 -2.39 8.65
N SER A 13 -5.47 -2.82 9.38
CA SER A 13 -4.38 -3.60 8.79
C SER A 13 -4.90 -4.88 8.12
N ASN A 14 -5.93 -5.53 8.69
CA ASN A 14 -6.51 -6.71 8.08
C ASN A 14 -7.14 -6.41 6.71
N MET A 15 -7.82 -5.27 6.58
CA MET A 15 -8.37 -4.82 5.29
C MET A 15 -7.25 -4.56 4.27
N TYR A 16 -6.20 -3.83 4.67
CA TYR A 16 -5.06 -3.56 3.79
C TYR A 16 -4.31 -4.84 3.38
N ARG A 17 -4.18 -5.84 4.27
CA ARG A 17 -3.60 -7.14 3.90
C ARG A 17 -4.44 -7.87 2.86
N ALA A 18 -5.77 -7.88 3.03
CA ALA A 18 -6.68 -8.50 2.07
C ALA A 18 -6.55 -7.84 0.69
N ILE A 19 -6.44 -6.51 0.65
CA ILE A 19 -6.19 -5.74 -0.58
C ILE A 19 -4.89 -6.16 -1.24
N TRP A 20 -3.77 -6.13 -0.50
CA TRP A 20 -2.46 -6.45 -1.07
C TRP A 20 -2.35 -7.91 -1.51
N ASN A 21 -2.92 -8.84 -0.75
CA ASN A 21 -3.04 -10.24 -1.17
C ASN A 21 -3.73 -10.35 -2.52
N LYS A 22 -4.86 -9.64 -2.71
CA LYS A 22 -5.59 -9.71 -3.98
C LYS A 22 -4.83 -9.08 -5.14
N ILE A 23 -4.16 -7.95 -4.90
CA ILE A 23 -3.35 -7.27 -5.92
C ILE A 23 -2.16 -8.15 -6.34
N ILE A 24 -1.47 -8.78 -5.39
CA ILE A 24 -0.33 -9.66 -5.68
C ILE A 24 -0.78 -10.95 -6.37
N GLU A 25 -1.94 -11.50 -6.02
CA GLU A 25 -2.54 -12.62 -6.76
C GLU A 25 -2.74 -12.27 -8.25
N LEU A 26 -3.18 -11.04 -8.54
CA LEU A 26 -3.38 -10.55 -9.91
C LEU A 26 -2.05 -10.21 -10.61
N VAL A 27 -1.05 -9.70 -9.88
CA VAL A 27 0.24 -9.27 -10.42
C VAL A 27 1.38 -9.73 -9.50
N PRO A 28 1.79 -11.02 -9.55
CA PRO A 28 2.76 -11.58 -8.60
C PRO A 28 4.12 -10.86 -8.61
N MET A 29 4.55 -10.39 -9.78
CA MET A 29 5.81 -9.66 -9.94
C MET A 29 5.87 -8.34 -9.15
N LEU A 30 4.72 -7.81 -8.71
CA LEU A 30 4.66 -6.59 -7.92
C LEU A 30 5.43 -6.75 -6.60
N GLN A 31 5.40 -7.93 -6.00
CA GLN A 31 6.08 -8.21 -4.73
C GLN A 31 7.62 -8.04 -4.79
N HIS A 32 8.20 -8.11 -5.99
CA HIS A 32 9.66 -8.04 -6.18
C HIS A 32 10.13 -6.79 -6.91
N ASN A 33 9.23 -6.07 -7.60
CA ASN A 33 9.61 -4.99 -8.51
C ASN A 33 9.31 -3.59 -7.98
N ILE A 34 8.64 -3.47 -6.83
CA ILE A 34 8.41 -2.17 -6.20
C ILE A 34 9.68 -1.69 -5.51
N LYS A 35 10.13 -0.47 -5.88
CA LYS A 35 11.24 0.23 -5.24
C LYS A 35 10.80 1.31 -4.26
N PHE A 36 9.62 1.89 -4.50
CA PHE A 36 9.10 3.06 -3.79
C PHE A 36 7.59 2.94 -3.64
N ILE A 37 7.08 3.29 -2.47
CA ILE A 37 5.64 3.41 -2.19
C ILE A 37 5.39 4.75 -1.49
N MET A 38 4.35 5.46 -1.93
CA MET A 38 3.85 6.67 -1.27
C MET A 38 2.49 6.38 -0.62
N SER A 39 2.31 6.80 0.64
CA SER A 39 1.02 6.73 1.34
C SER A 39 0.69 8.05 2.04
N ASP A 40 -0.57 8.25 2.37
CA ASP A 40 -1.16 9.35 3.15
C ASP A 40 -0.83 9.33 4.67
N TYR A 41 0.26 8.66 5.08
CA TYR A 41 0.66 8.47 6.48
C TYR A 41 -0.30 7.65 7.36
N GLU A 42 -1.33 7.01 6.81
CA GLU A 42 -2.21 6.14 7.61
C GLU A 42 -1.40 4.96 8.19
N MET A 43 -1.41 4.84 9.53
CA MET A 43 -0.53 3.91 10.26
C MET A 43 -0.75 2.45 9.87
N ALA A 44 -2.00 2.01 9.73
CA ALA A 44 -2.32 0.62 9.44
C ALA A 44 -1.89 0.25 8.01
N ALA A 45 -2.03 1.15 7.05
CA ALA A 45 -1.57 1.01 5.66
C ALA A 45 -0.05 0.98 5.60
N MET A 46 0.64 1.94 6.24
CA MET A 46 2.10 1.99 6.29
C MET A 46 2.70 0.73 6.93
N LYS A 47 2.09 0.23 8.01
CA LYS A 47 2.49 -1.03 8.63
C LYS A 47 2.41 -2.19 7.63
N VAL A 48 1.29 -2.34 6.93
CA VAL A 48 1.09 -3.43 5.97
C VAL A 48 1.99 -3.28 4.73
N ILE A 49 2.21 -2.05 4.26
CA ILE A 49 3.16 -1.77 3.18
C ILE A 49 4.56 -2.29 3.54
N ASN A 50 5.04 -2.01 4.76
CA ASN A 50 6.34 -2.49 5.22
C ASN A 50 6.37 -4.01 5.45
N GLU A 51 5.25 -4.64 5.80
CA GLU A 51 5.13 -6.11 5.90
C GLU A 51 5.29 -6.78 4.52
N TYR A 52 4.69 -6.22 3.46
CA TYR A 52 4.65 -6.82 2.12
C TYR A 52 5.84 -6.44 1.24
N PHE A 53 6.35 -5.22 1.40
CA PHE A 53 7.42 -4.65 0.59
C PHE A 53 8.56 -4.11 1.46
N PRO A 54 9.20 -4.95 2.30
CA PRO A 54 10.22 -4.52 3.26
C PRO A 54 11.48 -3.92 2.60
N ALA A 55 11.71 -4.20 1.32
CA ALA A 55 12.83 -3.66 0.54
C ALA A 55 12.47 -2.37 -0.22
N ALA A 56 11.20 -1.98 -0.26
CA ALA A 56 10.77 -0.74 -0.89
C ALA A 56 10.94 0.43 0.08
N GLU A 57 11.32 1.57 -0.45
CA GLU A 57 11.29 2.80 0.35
C GLU A 57 9.84 3.27 0.53
N ALA A 58 9.42 3.39 1.78
CA ALA A 58 8.10 3.90 2.14
C ALA A 58 8.19 5.40 2.44
N HIS A 59 7.44 6.20 1.68
CA HIS A 59 7.42 7.65 1.79
C HIS A 59 6.02 8.14 2.11
N GLY A 60 5.97 9.25 2.85
CA GLY A 60 4.73 9.97 3.04
C GLY A 60 4.41 10.88 1.87
N CYS A 61 3.12 11.10 1.63
CA CYS A 61 2.65 11.97 0.57
C CYS A 61 2.75 13.44 0.97
N TRP A 62 3.52 14.25 0.23
CA TRP A 62 3.63 15.68 0.45
C TRP A 62 2.27 16.40 0.48
N PHE A 63 1.33 15.99 -0.39
CA PHE A 63 -0.01 16.57 -0.40
C PHE A 63 -0.72 16.40 0.95
N HIS A 64 -0.62 15.22 1.56
CA HIS A 64 -1.22 14.96 2.87
C HIS A 64 -0.48 15.63 4.02
N TYR A 65 0.81 15.95 3.85
CA TYR A 65 1.57 16.71 4.84
C TYR A 65 1.16 18.20 4.93
N ASN A 66 0.64 18.77 3.84
CA ASN A 66 0.30 20.20 3.74
C ASN A 66 -1.20 20.49 3.84
N GLN A 67 -2.02 19.52 4.24
CA GLN A 67 -3.45 19.70 4.54
C GLN A 67 -3.67 19.72 6.04
#